data_AF-A0A954XBU5-F1
#
_entry.id   AF-A0A954XBU5-F1
#
_cell.length_a   1.000
_cell.length_b   1.000
_cell.length_c   1.000
_cell.angle_alpha   90.00
_cell.angle_beta   90.00
_cell.angle_gamma   90.00
#
_symmetry.space_group_name_H-M   'P 1'
#
loop_
_entity.id
_entity.type
_entity.pdbx_description
1 polymer ?
#
loop_
_entity_poly.entity_id
_entity_poly.type
_entity_poly.pdbx_seq_one_letter_code
_entity_poly.pdbx_strand_id
1 'polypeptide(L)'
;STADYYALYGIFDSSRFSFPGCEPKGQPRDLVPIIAASEAESLERDYQRRLAEYEQRAQRAAETTQRLRQLAADATHTLAKSPVGEGQSVSLEAAADGALDRIALRKGETLQLTVQPNANHGADTTRIELEIASLDETDRRWNVAELIPRFTEKGPAISINGATWCLLDVANGPTFLYEKKLNIEGQPSLSAWAIGDTPSSVVNSAKQPVSVWTTLPPESFFIHPGHQRDVAVAWICPADGDYQVRGVVTDAHPAGLDGVAFHLDHIASSEYGTGLIQLGEAITSDDGQRPQPPAIPVAYAVVEADPHDARLHERGDPEQLGNEVPRRWLSAFGGHTVPPDVGSGRRQLAHWVTSHPLFARVTVNR
;
A
#
# COMPACT_ATOMS: atom_id res chain seq x y z
N SER A 1 41.91 27.31 -32.39
CA SER A 1 43.05 26.93 -31.55
C SER A 1 42.58 26.09 -30.37
N THR A 2 43.47 25.41 -29.61
CA THR A 2 43.08 24.69 -28.37
C THR A 2 42.38 25.61 -27.37
N ALA A 3 42.86 26.85 -27.22
CA ALA A 3 42.23 27.85 -26.36
C ALA A 3 40.81 28.24 -26.82
N ASP A 4 40.53 28.26 -28.13
CA ASP A 4 39.17 28.51 -28.62
C ASP A 4 38.23 27.33 -28.33
N TYR A 5 38.74 26.09 -28.34
CA TYR A 5 37.95 24.91 -27.96
C TYR A 5 37.54 25.01 -26.49
N TYR A 6 38.50 25.22 -25.58
CA TYR A 6 38.20 25.31 -24.14
C TYR A 6 37.34 26.53 -23.78
N ALA A 7 37.48 27.63 -24.52
CA ALA A 7 36.61 28.80 -24.39
C ALA A 7 35.13 28.49 -24.72
N LEU A 8 34.87 27.72 -25.77
CA LEU A 8 33.51 27.26 -26.10
C LEU A 8 33.05 26.13 -25.19
N TYR A 9 33.95 25.22 -24.82
CA TYR A 9 33.66 24.13 -23.90
C TYR A 9 33.17 24.70 -22.56
N GLY A 10 33.84 25.69 -21.97
CA GLY A 10 33.37 26.32 -20.74
C GLY A 10 31.97 26.93 -20.85
N ILE A 11 31.58 27.43 -22.03
CA ILE A 11 30.20 27.93 -22.26
C ILE A 11 29.18 26.78 -22.17
N PHE A 12 29.50 25.62 -22.73
CA PHE A 12 28.62 24.45 -22.69
C PHE A 12 28.66 23.74 -21.34
N ASP A 13 29.84 23.62 -20.72
CA ASP A 13 30.03 22.97 -19.41
C ASP A 13 29.37 23.77 -18.28
N SER A 14 29.20 25.07 -18.47
CA SER A 14 28.37 25.93 -17.61
C SER A 14 26.86 25.72 -17.81
N SER A 15 26.41 24.65 -18.49
CA SER A 15 25.01 24.32 -18.74
C SER A 15 24.69 22.90 -18.29
N ARG A 16 23.48 22.69 -17.77
CA ARG A 16 23.00 21.34 -17.45
C ARG A 16 22.18 20.80 -18.61
N PHE A 17 22.65 19.70 -19.18
CA PHE A 17 21.95 18.96 -20.23
C PHE A 17 21.17 17.80 -19.63
N SER A 18 19.94 17.61 -20.10
CA SER A 18 19.21 16.37 -19.83
C SER A 18 19.96 15.17 -20.41
N PHE A 19 20.06 14.10 -19.62
CA PHE A 19 20.69 12.86 -20.03
C PHE A 19 19.59 11.85 -20.42
N PRO A 20 19.55 11.37 -21.67
CA PRO A 20 18.50 10.46 -22.15
C PRO A 20 18.66 9.01 -21.70
N GLY A 21 19.77 8.67 -21.03
CA GLY A 21 20.15 7.30 -20.73
C GLY A 21 21.26 6.79 -21.65
N CYS A 22 21.93 5.72 -21.24
CA CYS A 22 22.84 4.91 -22.07
C CYS A 22 22.75 3.43 -21.66
N GLU A 23 23.42 2.54 -22.38
CA GLU A 23 23.38 1.08 -22.15
C GLU A 23 23.56 0.66 -20.67
N PRO A 24 24.56 1.16 -19.91
CA PRO A 24 24.68 0.84 -18.48
C PRO A 24 23.74 1.65 -17.57
N LYS A 25 23.11 2.74 -18.05
CA LYS A 25 22.24 3.63 -17.27
C LYS A 25 21.01 4.01 -18.08
N GLY A 26 20.03 3.09 -18.16
CA GLY A 26 18.90 3.22 -19.08
C GLY A 26 17.87 4.31 -18.75
N GLN A 27 17.88 4.89 -17.55
CA GLN A 27 16.88 5.89 -17.15
C GLN A 27 17.33 7.33 -17.47
N PRO A 28 16.44 8.16 -18.03
CA PRO A 28 16.70 9.59 -18.18
C PRO A 28 16.91 10.28 -16.84
N ARG A 29 17.77 11.30 -16.80
CA ARG A 29 17.99 12.18 -15.65
C ARG A 29 18.19 13.63 -16.09
N ASP A 30 18.20 14.54 -15.12
CA ASP A 30 18.39 15.97 -15.36
C ASP A 30 17.31 16.57 -16.30
N LEU A 31 16.10 16.00 -16.25
CA LEU A 31 14.93 16.55 -16.94
C LEU A 31 14.44 17.81 -16.23
N VAL A 32 13.86 18.73 -16.99
CA VAL A 32 13.47 20.05 -16.49
C VAL A 32 11.95 20.10 -16.31
N PRO A 33 11.44 20.42 -15.12
CA PRO A 33 10.00 20.64 -14.92
C PRO A 33 9.44 21.69 -15.88
N ILE A 34 8.31 21.40 -16.49
CA ILE A 34 7.58 22.33 -17.38
C ILE A 34 6.73 23.32 -16.56
N ILE A 35 6.50 23.01 -15.29
CA ILE A 35 5.86 23.90 -14.31
C ILE A 35 6.88 24.80 -13.61
N ALA A 36 6.39 25.83 -12.91
CA ALA A 36 7.26 26.71 -12.12
C ALA A 36 8.01 25.91 -11.04
N ALA A 37 9.28 26.24 -10.80
CA ALA A 37 10.10 25.55 -9.79
C ALA A 37 9.43 25.54 -8.41
N SER A 38 8.84 26.66 -8.00
CA SER A 38 8.09 26.78 -6.74
C SER A 38 6.87 25.87 -6.65
N GLU A 39 6.22 25.59 -7.78
CA GLU A 39 5.07 24.68 -7.86
C GLU A 39 5.52 23.23 -7.74
N ALA A 40 6.56 22.83 -8.50
CA ALA A 40 7.20 21.52 -8.39
C ALA A 40 7.69 21.24 -6.95
N GLU A 41 8.39 22.20 -6.34
CA GLU A 41 8.86 22.12 -4.94
C GLU A 41 7.71 22.04 -3.94
N SER A 42 6.56 22.66 -4.22
CA SER A 42 5.38 22.57 -3.36
C SER A 42 4.74 21.18 -3.42
N LEU A 43 4.61 20.62 -4.63
CA LEU A 43 4.09 19.26 -4.84
C LEU A 43 4.99 18.22 -4.18
N GLU A 44 6.31 18.36 -4.32
CA GLU A 44 7.28 17.48 -3.67
C GLU A 44 7.20 17.59 -2.15
N ARG A 45 7.16 18.80 -1.57
CA ARG A 45 7.02 18.98 -0.12
C ARG A 45 5.72 18.39 0.43
N ASP A 46 4.62 18.54 -0.30
CA ASP A 46 3.34 17.92 0.07
C ASP A 46 3.44 16.39 0.07
N TYR A 47 4.04 15.83 -0.98
CA TYR A 47 4.27 14.40 -1.11
C TYR A 47 5.13 13.86 0.04
N GLN A 48 6.27 14.49 0.32
CA GLN A 48 7.16 14.09 1.40
C GLN A 48 6.49 14.15 2.77
N ARG A 49 5.65 15.18 3.02
CA ARG A 49 4.86 15.27 4.26
C ARG A 49 3.90 14.09 4.40
N ARG A 50 3.10 13.81 3.36
CA ARG A 50 2.15 12.68 3.35
C ARG A 50 2.86 11.34 3.46
N LEU A 51 4.02 11.20 2.83
CA LEU A 51 4.83 9.98 2.90
C LEU A 51 5.36 9.75 4.32
N ALA A 52 5.90 10.78 4.97
CA ALA A 52 6.38 10.69 6.35
C ALA A 52 5.24 10.36 7.34
N GLU A 53 4.06 10.97 7.17
CA GLU A 53 2.86 10.64 7.96
C GLU A 53 2.43 9.19 7.75
N TYR A 54 2.44 8.70 6.51
CA TYR A 54 2.16 7.31 6.18
C TYR A 54 3.17 6.35 6.82
N GLU A 55 4.47 6.61 6.69
CA GLU A 55 5.53 5.76 7.25
C GLU A 55 5.48 5.72 8.77
N GLN A 56 5.20 6.86 9.43
CA GLN A 56 5.01 6.89 10.88
C GLN A 56 3.79 6.07 11.33
N ARG A 57 2.66 6.16 10.60
CA ARG A 57 1.46 5.34 10.90
C ARG A 57 1.75 3.86 10.69
N ALA A 58 2.42 3.49 9.60
CA ALA A 58 2.80 2.11 9.31
C ALA A 58 3.72 1.53 10.39
N GLN A 59 4.69 2.32 10.86
CA GLN A 59 5.58 1.91 11.96
C GLN A 59 4.79 1.67 13.26
N ARG A 60 3.92 2.60 13.66
CA ARG A 60 3.09 2.44 14.87
C ARG A 60 2.17 1.23 14.79
N ALA A 61 1.57 0.99 13.61
CA ALA A 61 0.75 -0.18 13.37
C ALA A 61 1.57 -1.47 13.51
N ALA A 62 2.78 -1.53 12.95
CA ALA A 62 3.66 -2.68 13.07
C ALA A 62 4.07 -2.97 14.52
N GLU A 63 4.45 -1.94 15.29
CA GLU A 63 4.76 -2.05 16.73
C GLU A 63 3.55 -2.57 17.53
N THR A 64 2.35 -2.06 17.21
CA THR A 64 1.10 -2.49 17.84
C THR A 64 0.77 -3.94 17.49
N THR A 65 0.82 -4.33 16.21
CA THR A 65 0.62 -5.72 15.77
C THR A 65 1.59 -6.68 16.45
N GLN A 66 2.86 -6.29 16.62
CA GLN A 66 3.84 -7.11 17.35
C GLN A 66 3.45 -7.30 18.82
N ARG A 67 3.02 -6.22 19.50
CA ARG A 67 2.53 -6.31 20.90
C ARG A 67 1.30 -7.21 20.99
N LEU A 68 0.33 -7.04 20.09
CA LEU A 68 -0.90 -7.85 20.10
C LEU A 68 -0.63 -9.32 19.80
N ARG A 69 0.32 -9.62 18.91
CA ARG A 69 0.78 -10.99 18.68
C ARG A 69 1.28 -11.64 19.97
N GLN A 70 2.07 -10.91 20.77
CA GLN A 70 2.56 -11.43 22.04
C GLN A 70 1.41 -11.64 23.04
N LEU A 71 0.50 -10.68 23.16
CA LEU A 71 -0.67 -10.81 24.04
C LEU A 71 -1.56 -12.01 23.66
N ALA A 72 -1.79 -12.25 22.36
CA ALA A 72 -2.51 -13.42 21.90
C ALA A 72 -1.76 -14.71 22.24
N ALA A 73 -0.45 -14.77 22.00
CA ALA A 73 0.36 -15.94 22.33
C ALA A 73 0.28 -16.33 23.82
N ASP A 74 0.16 -15.35 24.72
CA ASP A 74 0.13 -15.58 26.17
C ASP A 74 -1.29 -15.85 26.72
N ALA A 75 -2.34 -15.41 26.03
CA ALA A 75 -3.71 -15.38 26.56
C ALA A 75 -4.75 -16.18 25.74
N THR A 76 -4.34 -16.87 24.68
CA THR A 76 -5.26 -17.67 23.85
C THR A 76 -5.63 -19.00 24.50
N HIS A 77 -6.93 -19.28 24.53
CA HIS A 77 -7.51 -20.57 24.85
C HIS A 77 -8.39 -21.04 23.69
N THR A 78 -8.01 -22.14 23.04
CA THR A 78 -8.82 -22.73 21.97
C THR A 78 -10.05 -23.42 22.55
N LEU A 79 -11.22 -22.99 22.09
CA LEU A 79 -12.53 -23.48 22.54
C LEU A 79 -13.07 -24.59 21.61
N ALA A 80 -12.83 -24.46 20.31
CA ALA A 80 -13.22 -25.45 19.31
C ALA A 80 -12.20 -25.48 18.17
N LYS A 81 -11.99 -26.64 17.55
CA LYS A 81 -11.17 -26.77 16.34
C LYS A 81 -11.54 -28.01 15.56
N SER A 82 -11.54 -27.92 14.23
CA SER A 82 -11.79 -29.08 13.39
C SER A 82 -11.27 -28.85 11.96
N PRO A 83 -10.82 -29.91 11.27
CA PRO A 83 -10.83 -29.88 9.81
C PRO A 83 -12.28 -29.82 9.30
N VAL A 84 -12.46 -29.24 8.12
CA VAL A 84 -13.71 -29.21 7.36
C VAL A 84 -13.37 -29.73 5.97
N GLY A 85 -13.83 -30.94 5.66
CA GLY A 85 -13.62 -31.51 4.33
C GLY A 85 -14.35 -30.72 3.25
N GLU A 86 -13.94 -30.93 2.00
CA GLU A 86 -14.54 -30.26 0.84
C GLU A 86 -16.07 -30.40 0.81
N GLY A 87 -16.75 -29.26 0.65
CA GLY A 87 -18.21 -29.16 0.66
C GLY A 87 -18.90 -29.57 1.97
N GLN A 88 -18.14 -29.87 3.03
CA GLN A 88 -18.69 -30.29 4.32
C GLN A 88 -19.00 -29.09 5.22
N SER A 89 -19.79 -29.35 6.25
CA SER A 89 -20.09 -28.39 7.31
C SER A 89 -19.80 -29.01 8.66
N VAL A 90 -19.21 -28.23 9.56
CA VAL A 90 -18.95 -28.62 10.95
C VAL A 90 -19.50 -27.54 11.86
N SER A 91 -20.31 -27.94 12.84
CA SER A 91 -20.78 -27.00 13.87
C SER A 91 -19.68 -26.77 14.92
N LEU A 92 -19.64 -25.56 15.47
CA LEU A 92 -18.66 -25.20 16.51
C LEU A 92 -18.84 -26.09 17.75
N GLU A 93 -20.09 -26.41 18.09
CA GLU A 93 -20.44 -27.26 19.22
C GLU A 93 -19.92 -28.70 19.05
N ALA A 94 -19.90 -29.23 17.83
CA ALA A 94 -19.37 -30.57 17.56
C ALA A 94 -17.84 -30.61 17.59
N ALA A 95 -17.19 -29.47 17.35
CA ALA A 95 -15.74 -29.30 17.34
C ALA A 95 -15.17 -28.79 18.68
N ALA A 96 -16.03 -28.56 19.68
CA ALA A 96 -15.66 -27.97 20.95
C ALA A 96 -14.96 -28.96 21.89
N ASP A 97 -13.92 -28.49 22.60
CA ASP A 97 -13.29 -29.20 23.71
C ASP A 97 -13.77 -28.58 25.04
N GLY A 98 -15.09 -28.64 25.28
CA GLY A 98 -15.74 -27.97 26.42
C GLY A 98 -17.15 -27.45 26.09
N ALA A 99 -17.71 -26.65 26.99
CA ALA A 99 -19.04 -26.07 26.81
C ALA A 99 -18.95 -24.68 26.14
N LEU A 100 -19.49 -24.58 24.91
CA LEU A 100 -19.77 -23.28 24.28
C LEU A 100 -21.09 -22.66 24.77
N ASP A 101 -21.84 -23.38 25.60
CA ASP A 101 -23.11 -22.94 26.17
C ASP A 101 -22.97 -21.90 27.28
N ARG A 102 -21.77 -21.74 27.86
CA ARG A 102 -21.45 -20.71 28.86
C ARG A 102 -19.95 -20.43 28.89
N ILE A 103 -19.57 -19.25 28.42
CA ILE A 103 -18.20 -18.74 28.40
C ILE A 103 -18.18 -17.43 29.17
N ALA A 104 -17.42 -17.38 30.26
CA ALA A 104 -17.21 -16.15 31.03
C ALA A 104 -16.21 -15.26 30.29
N LEU A 105 -16.65 -14.07 29.89
CA LEU A 105 -15.83 -13.11 29.16
C LEU A 105 -15.79 -11.78 29.91
N ARG A 106 -14.65 -11.10 29.82
CA ARG A 106 -14.51 -9.71 30.26
C ARG A 106 -14.58 -8.75 29.08
N LYS A 107 -15.03 -7.53 29.33
CA LYS A 107 -15.01 -6.45 28.36
C LYS A 107 -13.61 -6.30 27.75
N GLY A 108 -13.56 -6.23 26.44
CA GLY A 108 -12.34 -6.14 25.64
C GLY A 108 -11.66 -7.48 25.35
N GLU A 109 -12.06 -8.59 25.98
CA GLU A 109 -11.61 -9.91 25.56
C GLU A 109 -12.22 -10.28 24.20
N THR A 110 -11.62 -11.23 23.50
CA THR A 110 -11.97 -11.48 22.09
C THR A 110 -12.32 -12.95 21.88
N LEU A 111 -13.39 -13.19 21.13
CA LEU A 111 -13.67 -14.48 20.49
C LEU A 111 -13.23 -14.39 19.03
N GLN A 112 -12.29 -15.22 18.60
CA GLN A 112 -11.73 -15.19 17.25
C GLN A 112 -11.96 -16.52 16.55
N LEU A 113 -12.68 -16.49 15.42
CA LEU A 113 -12.82 -17.64 14.54
C LEU A 113 -11.84 -17.50 13.38
N THR A 114 -10.85 -18.38 13.34
CA THR A 114 -9.79 -18.40 12.33
C THR A 114 -9.98 -19.59 11.40
N VAL A 115 -9.84 -19.36 10.10
CA VAL A 115 -9.83 -20.38 9.05
C VAL A 115 -8.44 -20.42 8.41
N GLN A 116 -7.92 -21.63 8.28
CA GLN A 116 -6.58 -21.95 7.81
C GLN A 116 -6.68 -22.81 6.54
N PRO A 117 -5.79 -22.59 5.55
CA PRO A 117 -5.74 -23.46 4.38
C PRO A 117 -5.17 -24.84 4.74
N ASN A 118 -5.68 -25.90 4.12
CA ASN A 118 -5.09 -27.23 4.22
C ASN A 118 -3.88 -27.38 3.25
N ALA A 119 -3.32 -28.59 3.16
CA ALA A 119 -2.01 -28.87 2.57
C ALA A 119 -1.95 -28.67 1.05
N ASN A 120 -3.04 -28.83 0.30
CA ASN A 120 -3.04 -28.57 -1.14
C ASN A 120 -2.92 -27.08 -1.48
N HIS A 121 -2.84 -26.21 -0.47
CA HIS A 121 -2.70 -24.77 -0.60
C HIS A 121 -3.81 -24.11 -1.44
N GLY A 122 -4.90 -24.84 -1.67
CA GLY A 122 -6.14 -24.33 -2.22
C GLY A 122 -6.74 -23.37 -1.23
N ALA A 123 -6.88 -22.13 -1.64
CA ALA A 123 -7.55 -21.11 -0.87
C ALA A 123 -9.07 -21.33 -1.03
N ASP A 124 -9.74 -21.73 0.05
CA ASP A 124 -11.13 -22.20 -0.01
C ASP A 124 -12.10 -21.17 0.59
N THR A 125 -13.08 -20.76 -0.24
CA THR A 125 -14.17 -19.90 0.23
C THR A 125 -14.97 -20.66 1.30
N THR A 126 -14.88 -20.18 2.52
CA THR A 126 -15.50 -20.79 3.70
C THR A 126 -16.62 -19.92 4.20
N ARG A 127 -17.84 -20.44 4.26
CA ARG A 127 -19.01 -19.73 4.79
C ARG A 127 -19.02 -19.84 6.31
N ILE A 128 -19.27 -18.72 6.97
CA ILE A 128 -19.33 -18.63 8.43
C ILE A 128 -20.74 -18.23 8.85
N GLU A 129 -21.32 -19.05 9.72
CA GLU A 129 -22.52 -18.73 10.48
C GLU A 129 -22.11 -18.70 11.96
N LEU A 130 -22.20 -17.55 12.61
CA LEU A 130 -21.75 -17.37 14.00
C LEU A 130 -22.72 -16.47 14.75
N GLU A 131 -23.19 -16.96 15.88
CA GLU A 131 -24.04 -16.25 16.84
C GLU A 131 -23.39 -16.27 18.23
N ILE A 132 -23.41 -15.11 18.89
CA ILE A 132 -22.95 -14.91 20.25
C ILE A 132 -24.12 -14.28 21.01
N ALA A 133 -24.57 -14.91 22.10
CA ALA A 133 -25.69 -14.43 22.90
C ALA A 133 -25.25 -14.21 24.35
N SER A 134 -25.64 -13.08 24.95
CA SER A 134 -25.46 -12.87 26.39
C SER A 134 -26.45 -13.74 27.17
N LEU A 135 -25.96 -14.42 28.20
CA LEU A 135 -26.78 -15.18 29.15
C LEU A 135 -27.33 -14.30 30.28
N ASP A 136 -26.68 -13.17 30.53
CA ASP A 136 -27.07 -12.20 31.55
C ASP A 136 -28.10 -11.19 31.01
N GLU A 137 -28.02 -10.84 29.72
CA GLU A 137 -28.93 -9.94 29.01
C GLU A 137 -29.63 -10.68 27.86
N THR A 138 -30.80 -11.28 28.11
CA THR A 138 -31.48 -12.19 27.15
C THR A 138 -31.82 -11.58 25.79
N ASP A 139 -31.96 -10.25 25.70
CA ASP A 139 -32.26 -9.56 24.43
C ASP A 139 -30.99 -9.22 23.63
N ARG A 140 -29.81 -9.48 24.19
CA ARG A 140 -28.54 -9.07 23.61
C ARG A 140 -27.83 -10.23 22.92
N ARG A 141 -27.83 -10.16 21.59
CA ARG A 141 -27.18 -11.11 20.69
C ARG A 141 -26.42 -10.38 19.59
N TRP A 142 -25.43 -11.06 19.04
CA TRP A 142 -24.67 -10.65 17.88
C TRP A 142 -24.61 -11.80 16.89
N ASN A 143 -24.82 -11.49 15.62
CA ASN A 143 -24.70 -12.45 14.54
C ASN A 143 -23.80 -11.90 13.44
N VAL A 144 -22.92 -12.74 12.87
CA VAL A 144 -22.03 -12.35 11.77
C VAL A 144 -22.81 -11.83 10.55
N ALA A 145 -24.05 -12.25 10.34
CA ALA A 145 -24.93 -11.74 9.29
C ALA A 145 -25.25 -10.24 9.46
N GLU A 146 -25.16 -9.68 10.67
CA GLU A 146 -25.33 -8.24 10.90
C GLU A 146 -24.19 -7.39 10.32
N LEU A 147 -23.07 -8.01 9.93
CA LEU A 147 -21.98 -7.37 9.21
C LEU A 147 -22.36 -7.06 7.76
N ILE A 148 -23.17 -7.91 7.12
CA ILE A 148 -23.51 -7.83 5.69
C ILE A 148 -24.05 -6.45 5.28
N PRO A 149 -25.08 -5.88 5.93
CA PRO A 149 -25.59 -4.55 5.55
C PRO A 149 -24.62 -3.41 5.87
N ARG A 150 -23.63 -3.64 6.74
CA ARG A 150 -22.63 -2.64 7.19
C ARG A 150 -21.26 -2.82 6.52
N PHE A 151 -21.12 -3.83 5.68
CA PHE A 151 -19.82 -4.32 5.23
C PHE A 151 -19.06 -3.29 4.38
N THR A 152 -19.80 -2.39 3.72
CA THR A 152 -19.25 -1.32 2.89
C THR A 152 -19.06 0.02 3.62
N GLU A 153 -19.32 0.07 4.94
CA GLU A 153 -19.17 1.27 5.78
C GLU A 153 -17.69 1.60 6.08
N LYS A 154 -17.41 2.30 7.19
CA LYS A 154 -16.17 3.07 7.43
C LYS A 154 -14.87 2.27 7.48
N GLY A 155 -14.90 0.95 7.65
CA GLY A 155 -13.70 0.13 7.73
C GLY A 155 -13.97 -1.34 8.05
N PRO A 156 -12.91 -2.17 8.10
CA PRO A 156 -12.97 -3.59 8.46
C PRO A 156 -13.12 -3.84 9.98
N ALA A 157 -13.24 -2.78 10.78
CA ALA A 157 -13.65 -2.80 12.18
C ALA A 157 -15.09 -2.28 12.29
N ILE A 158 -16.05 -3.18 12.55
CA ILE A 158 -17.49 -2.90 12.45
C ILE A 158 -18.12 -2.99 13.84
N SER A 159 -18.66 -1.88 14.34
CA SER A 159 -19.28 -1.84 15.67
C SER A 159 -20.78 -2.11 15.62
N ILE A 160 -21.25 -3.09 16.41
CA ILE A 160 -22.65 -3.53 16.48
C ILE A 160 -23.03 -3.78 17.94
N ASN A 161 -24.08 -3.12 18.43
CA ASN A 161 -24.60 -3.26 19.80
C ASN A 161 -23.50 -3.17 20.89
N GLY A 162 -22.53 -2.27 20.67
CA GLY A 162 -21.40 -2.01 21.56
C GLY A 162 -20.20 -2.96 21.39
N ALA A 163 -20.35 -4.09 20.70
CA ALA A 163 -19.24 -4.97 20.35
C ALA A 163 -18.57 -4.50 19.06
N THR A 164 -17.31 -4.86 18.85
CA THR A 164 -16.58 -4.58 17.61
C THR A 164 -16.17 -5.88 16.95
N TRP A 165 -16.52 -6.02 15.67
CA TRP A 165 -16.09 -7.11 14.82
C TRP A 165 -14.89 -6.69 13.98
N CYS A 166 -13.86 -7.52 13.89
CA CYS A 166 -12.63 -7.23 13.14
C CYS A 166 -12.39 -8.30 12.08
N LEU A 167 -12.06 -7.88 10.85
CA LEU A 167 -11.72 -8.76 9.73
C LEU A 167 -10.20 -8.76 9.54
N LEU A 168 -9.55 -9.90 9.78
CA LEU A 168 -8.11 -9.97 10.01
C LEU A 168 -7.41 -11.04 9.15
N ASP A 169 -6.19 -10.75 8.72
CA ASP A 169 -5.12 -11.73 8.56
C ASP A 169 -4.41 -11.90 9.90
N VAL A 170 -4.23 -13.13 10.35
CA VAL A 170 -3.63 -13.44 11.66
C VAL A 170 -2.34 -14.26 11.57
N ALA A 171 -1.83 -14.54 10.37
CA ALA A 171 -0.68 -15.42 10.16
C ALA A 171 0.60 -14.97 10.90
N ASN A 172 0.79 -13.65 11.06
CA ASN A 172 1.96 -13.07 11.73
C ASN A 172 1.59 -12.08 12.85
N GLY A 173 0.42 -12.26 13.45
CA GLY A 173 -0.23 -11.29 14.32
C GLY A 173 -1.37 -10.57 13.61
N PRO A 174 -2.25 -9.89 14.37
CA PRO A 174 -3.47 -9.31 13.78
C PRO A 174 -3.13 -8.14 12.85
N THR A 175 -3.52 -8.31 11.59
CA THR A 175 -3.44 -7.31 10.54
C THR A 175 -4.81 -7.22 9.88
N PHE A 176 -5.42 -6.04 9.84
CA PHE A 176 -6.74 -5.89 9.24
C PHE A 176 -6.70 -6.05 7.71
N LEU A 177 -7.77 -6.62 7.18
CA LEU A 177 -8.04 -6.65 5.74
C LEU A 177 -8.45 -5.23 5.29
N TYR A 178 -7.52 -4.48 4.72
CA TYR A 178 -7.69 -3.03 4.50
C TYR A 178 -8.15 -2.66 3.07
N GLU A 179 -8.09 -3.57 2.10
CA GLU A 179 -8.53 -3.30 0.73
C GLU A 179 -10.03 -3.56 0.58
N LYS A 180 -10.82 -2.49 0.46
CA LYS A 180 -12.24 -2.60 0.13
C LYS A 180 -12.41 -2.88 -1.36
N LYS A 181 -12.98 -4.04 -1.69
CA LYS A 181 -13.34 -4.43 -3.06
C LYS A 181 -14.86 -4.41 -3.19
N LEU A 182 -15.35 -3.67 -4.18
CA LEU A 182 -16.77 -3.59 -4.52
C LEU A 182 -16.98 -4.18 -5.91
N ASN A 183 -18.20 -4.64 -6.20
CA ASN A 183 -18.58 -5.13 -7.53
C ASN A 183 -17.69 -6.30 -8.00
N ILE A 184 -17.44 -7.25 -7.11
CA ILE A 184 -16.57 -8.40 -7.36
C ILE A 184 -17.14 -9.23 -8.53
N GLU A 185 -16.30 -9.56 -9.51
CA GLU A 185 -16.72 -10.28 -10.73
C GLU A 185 -17.92 -9.62 -11.45
N GLY A 186 -18.02 -8.30 -11.37
CA GLY A 186 -19.13 -7.54 -11.96
C GLY A 186 -20.47 -7.68 -11.23
N GLN A 187 -20.48 -8.22 -10.01
CA GLN A 187 -21.67 -8.40 -9.17
C GLN A 187 -21.75 -7.30 -8.10
N PRO A 188 -22.66 -6.30 -8.22
CA PRO A 188 -22.74 -5.17 -7.29
C PRO A 188 -23.11 -5.56 -5.85
N SER A 189 -23.73 -6.72 -5.66
CA SER A 189 -24.10 -7.27 -4.36
C SER A 189 -22.96 -8.01 -3.66
N LEU A 190 -21.81 -8.18 -4.31
CA LEU A 190 -20.62 -8.77 -3.73
C LEU A 190 -19.63 -7.68 -3.34
N SER A 191 -19.16 -7.75 -2.10
CA SER A 191 -18.10 -6.88 -1.59
C SER A 191 -17.15 -7.66 -0.69
N ALA A 192 -15.91 -7.21 -0.62
CA ALA A 192 -14.86 -7.86 0.16
C ALA A 192 -13.98 -6.83 0.88
N TRP A 193 -13.39 -7.28 1.98
CA TRP A 193 -12.19 -6.70 2.56
C TRP A 193 -11.06 -7.70 2.37
N ALA A 194 -9.90 -7.26 1.87
CA ALA A 194 -8.79 -8.17 1.53
C ALA A 194 -7.40 -7.54 1.75
N ILE A 195 -6.36 -8.36 1.58
CA ILE A 195 -4.99 -7.91 1.33
C ILE A 195 -4.53 -8.59 0.05
N GLY A 196 -4.48 -7.85 -1.08
CA GLY A 196 -4.38 -8.47 -2.40
C GLY A 196 -5.59 -9.35 -2.69
N ASP A 197 -5.38 -10.51 -3.31
CA ASP A 197 -6.47 -11.44 -3.63
C ASP A 197 -6.94 -12.24 -2.40
N THR A 198 -5.98 -12.75 -1.63
CA THR A 198 -6.22 -13.52 -0.40
C THR A 198 -5.16 -13.21 0.66
N PRO A 199 -5.51 -13.24 1.96
CA PRO A 199 -6.79 -13.59 2.54
C PRO A 199 -7.86 -12.51 2.32
N SER A 200 -9.13 -12.92 2.38
CA SER A 200 -10.26 -12.00 2.24
C SER A 200 -11.46 -12.41 3.10
N SER A 201 -12.29 -11.42 3.44
CA SER A 201 -13.67 -11.62 3.91
C SER A 201 -14.61 -11.09 2.84
N VAL A 202 -15.62 -11.87 2.46
CA VAL A 202 -16.53 -11.59 1.35
C VAL A 202 -17.97 -11.69 1.85
N VAL A 203 -18.84 -10.80 1.38
CA VAL A 203 -20.29 -10.90 1.63
C VAL A 203 -21.07 -10.95 0.34
N ASN A 204 -22.14 -11.76 0.33
CA ASN A 204 -23.22 -11.63 -0.64
C ASN A 204 -24.40 -10.94 0.03
N SER A 205 -24.68 -9.69 -0.34
CA SER A 205 -25.82 -8.92 0.18
C SER A 205 -27.10 -9.08 -0.65
N ALA A 206 -27.08 -9.90 -1.71
CA ALA A 206 -28.27 -10.15 -2.51
C ALA A 206 -29.25 -11.06 -1.76
N LYS A 207 -30.54 -10.88 -2.06
CA LYS A 207 -31.62 -11.78 -1.62
C LYS A 207 -31.73 -13.07 -2.45
N GLN A 208 -30.82 -13.27 -3.40
CA GLN A 208 -30.75 -14.44 -4.28
C GLN A 208 -29.32 -14.98 -4.29
N PRO A 209 -29.12 -16.28 -4.59
CA PRO A 209 -27.79 -16.83 -4.79
C PRO A 209 -27.05 -16.11 -5.93
N VAL A 210 -25.74 -15.95 -5.79
CA VAL A 210 -24.86 -15.36 -6.81
C VAL A 210 -23.83 -16.39 -7.25
N SER A 211 -23.76 -16.68 -8.56
CA SER A 211 -22.78 -17.61 -9.13
C SER A 211 -21.59 -16.86 -9.69
N VAL A 212 -20.42 -17.10 -9.09
CA VAL A 212 -19.11 -16.57 -9.51
C VAL A 212 -18.15 -17.76 -9.68
N TRP A 213 -17.07 -17.85 -8.91
CA TRP A 213 -16.22 -19.04 -8.82
C TRP A 213 -16.90 -20.22 -8.12
N THR A 214 -17.93 -19.95 -7.31
CA THR A 214 -18.84 -20.92 -6.68
C THR A 214 -20.23 -20.28 -6.57
N THR A 215 -21.25 -21.04 -6.14
CA THR A 215 -22.57 -20.49 -5.85
C THR A 215 -22.61 -20.02 -4.40
N LEU A 216 -22.66 -18.70 -4.21
CA LEU A 216 -22.74 -18.04 -2.91
C LEU A 216 -24.22 -17.89 -2.51
N PRO A 217 -24.70 -18.48 -1.39
CA PRO A 217 -26.05 -18.27 -0.89
C PRO A 217 -26.41 -16.79 -0.69
N PRO A 218 -27.70 -16.41 -0.72
CA PRO A 218 -28.12 -15.06 -0.37
C PRO A 218 -27.72 -14.69 1.06
N GLU A 219 -27.52 -13.40 1.31
CA GLU A 219 -27.32 -12.82 2.65
C GLU A 219 -26.32 -13.63 3.50
N SER A 220 -25.16 -13.91 2.91
CA SER A 220 -24.14 -14.76 3.52
C SER A 220 -22.79 -14.07 3.64
N PHE A 221 -22.02 -14.53 4.63
CA PHE A 221 -20.68 -14.05 4.97
C PHE A 221 -19.68 -15.20 4.80
N PHE A 222 -18.54 -14.88 4.19
CA PHE A 222 -17.47 -15.82 3.91
C PHE A 222 -16.13 -15.24 4.32
N ILE A 223 -15.20 -16.14 4.62
CA ILE A 223 -13.78 -15.85 4.69
C ILE A 223 -13.03 -16.82 3.80
N HIS A 224 -11.91 -16.37 3.26
CA HIS A 224 -11.13 -17.11 2.30
C HIS A 224 -9.64 -16.93 2.67
N PRO A 225 -8.98 -17.96 3.23
CA PRO A 225 -7.58 -17.88 3.61
C PRO A 225 -6.68 -17.68 2.38
N GLY A 226 -5.47 -17.18 2.55
CA GLY A 226 -4.48 -17.15 1.48
C GLY A 226 -3.51 -18.32 1.55
N HIS A 227 -2.66 -18.48 0.55
CA HIS A 227 -1.58 -19.47 0.59
C HIS A 227 -0.66 -19.19 1.78
N GLN A 228 -0.67 -20.07 2.80
CA GLN A 228 0.03 -19.88 4.09
C GLN A 228 -0.40 -18.61 4.86
N ARG A 229 -1.61 -18.11 4.61
CA ARG A 229 -2.16 -16.95 5.31
C ARG A 229 -3.51 -17.28 5.91
N ASP A 230 -3.57 -17.26 7.23
CA ASP A 230 -4.78 -17.52 7.98
C ASP A 230 -5.68 -16.27 7.97
N VAL A 231 -6.99 -16.48 7.88
CA VAL A 231 -7.97 -15.40 7.91
C VAL A 231 -8.90 -15.57 9.10
N ALA A 232 -9.27 -14.48 9.74
CA ALA A 232 -10.11 -14.51 10.93
C ALA A 232 -11.20 -13.44 10.93
N VAL A 233 -12.30 -13.79 11.58
CA VAL A 233 -13.28 -12.82 12.08
C VAL A 233 -13.23 -12.85 13.61
N ALA A 234 -12.99 -11.69 14.21
CA ALA A 234 -12.86 -11.53 15.65
C ALA A 234 -14.00 -10.67 16.20
N TRP A 235 -14.59 -11.08 17.33
CA TRP A 235 -15.61 -10.34 18.07
C TRP A 235 -15.03 -9.89 19.41
N ILE A 236 -15.08 -8.59 19.68
CA ILE A 236 -14.56 -7.97 20.89
C ILE A 236 -15.71 -7.75 21.87
N CYS A 237 -15.57 -8.34 23.05
CA CYS A 237 -16.57 -8.39 24.08
C CYS A 237 -16.91 -6.99 24.63
N PRO A 238 -18.18 -6.57 24.64
CA PRO A 238 -18.55 -5.19 24.98
C PRO A 238 -18.77 -4.95 26.48
N ALA A 239 -18.99 -6.01 27.26
CA ALA A 239 -19.30 -5.96 28.68
C ALA A 239 -18.84 -7.25 29.36
N ASP A 240 -18.62 -7.21 30.67
CA ASP A 240 -18.36 -8.44 31.43
C ASP A 240 -19.64 -9.27 31.50
N GLY A 241 -19.52 -10.60 31.40
CA GLY A 241 -20.66 -11.49 31.57
C GLY A 241 -20.43 -12.91 31.05
N ASP A 242 -21.48 -13.70 31.12
CA ASP A 242 -21.52 -15.05 30.55
C ASP A 242 -22.18 -15.05 29.17
N TYR A 243 -21.59 -15.78 28.22
CA TYR A 243 -22.02 -15.81 26.82
C TYR A 243 -22.18 -17.25 26.30
N GLN A 244 -23.14 -17.46 25.40
CA GLN A 244 -23.25 -18.68 24.59
C GLN A 244 -22.77 -18.39 23.17
N VAL A 245 -22.04 -19.34 22.58
CA VAL A 245 -21.57 -19.29 21.20
C VAL A 245 -22.13 -20.46 20.42
N ARG A 246 -22.71 -20.17 19.25
CA ARG A 246 -23.21 -21.17 18.30
C ARG A 246 -22.72 -20.83 16.90
N GLY A 247 -22.49 -21.83 16.08
CA GLY A 247 -22.11 -21.55 14.70
C GLY A 247 -21.81 -22.77 13.86
N VAL A 248 -21.66 -22.53 12.56
CA VAL A 248 -21.32 -23.53 11.55
C VAL A 248 -20.27 -22.96 10.63
N VAL A 249 -19.24 -23.76 10.35
CA VAL A 249 -18.21 -23.50 9.35
C VAL A 249 -18.46 -24.45 8.19
N THR A 250 -18.70 -23.90 7.00
CA THR A 250 -18.96 -24.69 5.78
C THR A 250 -17.88 -24.38 4.74
N ASP A 251 -17.23 -25.42 4.23
CA ASP A 251 -16.46 -25.30 3.00
C ASP A 251 -17.42 -25.08 1.82
N ALA A 252 -17.31 -23.94 1.15
CA ALA A 252 -18.22 -23.51 0.08
C ALA A 252 -17.52 -23.44 -1.29
N HIS A 253 -16.38 -24.13 -1.45
CA HIS A 253 -15.56 -24.13 -2.67
C HIS A 253 -15.34 -25.55 -3.22
N PRO A 254 -16.36 -26.17 -3.85
CA PRO A 254 -16.24 -27.53 -4.37
C PRO A 254 -15.40 -27.57 -5.66
N ALA A 255 -14.08 -27.66 -5.52
CA ALA A 255 -13.10 -27.65 -6.62
C ALA A 255 -12.18 -28.88 -6.68
N GLY A 256 -12.48 -29.95 -5.95
CA GLY A 256 -11.64 -31.14 -5.80
C GLY A 256 -10.43 -30.91 -4.90
N LEU A 257 -10.58 -30.07 -3.88
CA LEU A 257 -9.51 -29.65 -2.96
C LEU A 257 -9.56 -30.43 -1.63
N ASP A 258 -8.77 -30.04 -0.64
CA ASP A 258 -8.73 -30.68 0.67
C ASP A 258 -9.49 -29.93 1.77
N GLY A 259 -10.25 -28.89 1.41
CA GLY A 259 -11.05 -28.07 2.32
C GLY A 259 -10.18 -27.20 3.22
N VAL A 260 -10.70 -26.88 4.40
CA VAL A 260 -10.04 -25.99 5.37
C VAL A 260 -9.90 -26.63 6.74
N ALA A 261 -9.20 -25.95 7.63
CA ALA A 261 -9.32 -26.16 9.07
C ALA A 261 -9.77 -24.86 9.73
N PHE A 262 -10.46 -24.96 10.86
CA PHE A 262 -10.75 -23.80 11.68
C PHE A 262 -10.41 -24.05 13.15
N HIS A 263 -10.25 -22.95 13.87
CA HIS A 263 -10.31 -22.93 15.32
C HIS A 263 -11.05 -21.67 15.80
N LEU A 264 -11.78 -21.83 16.90
CA LEU A 264 -12.40 -20.75 17.66
C LEU A 264 -11.59 -20.58 18.95
N ASP A 265 -11.05 -19.38 19.15
CA ASP A 265 -10.24 -19.04 20.32
C ASP A 265 -10.92 -17.97 21.18
N HIS A 266 -10.76 -18.10 22.49
CA HIS A 266 -10.92 -17.02 23.46
C HIS A 266 -9.55 -16.42 23.76
N ILE A 267 -9.37 -15.15 23.45
CA ILE A 267 -8.16 -14.39 23.79
C ILE A 267 -8.48 -13.60 25.06
N ALA A 268 -8.05 -14.13 26.21
CA ALA A 268 -8.36 -13.65 27.55
C ALA A 268 -7.52 -12.42 27.94
N SER A 269 -7.56 -11.38 27.10
CA SER A 269 -6.83 -10.12 27.31
C SER A 269 -7.65 -8.93 26.82
N SER A 270 -8.13 -8.10 27.75
CA SER A 270 -8.79 -6.83 27.42
C SER A 270 -7.87 -5.86 26.69
N GLU A 271 -6.55 -5.95 26.92
CA GLU A 271 -5.56 -5.16 26.19
C GLU A 271 -5.49 -5.55 24.71
N TYR A 272 -5.66 -6.85 24.40
CA TYR A 272 -5.67 -7.33 23.03
C TYR A 272 -6.84 -6.73 22.24
N GLY A 273 -8.08 -6.84 22.74
CA GLY A 273 -9.23 -6.26 22.03
C GLY A 273 -9.20 -4.74 21.98
N THR A 274 -8.72 -4.07 23.04
CA THR A 274 -8.54 -2.60 23.01
C THR A 274 -7.54 -2.18 21.93
N GLY A 275 -6.43 -2.91 21.78
CA GLY A 275 -5.46 -2.64 20.72
C GLY A 275 -5.97 -2.97 19.32
N LEU A 276 -6.82 -3.99 19.16
CA LEU A 276 -7.50 -4.26 17.89
C LEU A 276 -8.43 -3.11 17.50
N ILE A 277 -9.18 -2.54 18.44
CA ILE A 277 -10.03 -1.37 18.18
C ILE A 277 -9.16 -0.19 17.71
N GLN A 278 -8.05 0.09 18.41
CA GLN A 278 -7.14 1.18 18.03
C GLN A 278 -6.52 0.99 16.64
N LEU A 279 -6.12 -0.24 16.29
CA LEU A 279 -5.65 -0.57 14.94
C LEU A 279 -6.75 -0.38 13.90
N GLY A 280 -7.98 -0.83 14.19
CA GLY A 280 -9.12 -0.72 13.30
C GLY A 280 -9.54 0.72 13.04
N GLU A 281 -9.54 1.58 14.07
CA GLU A 281 -9.84 3.01 13.95
C GLU A 281 -8.84 3.76 13.06
N ALA A 282 -7.59 3.28 12.98
CA ALA A 282 -6.57 3.86 12.11
C ALA A 282 -6.75 3.50 10.62
N ILE A 283 -7.62 2.53 10.31
CA ILE A 283 -7.88 2.04 8.95
C ILE A 283 -9.18 2.65 8.46
N THR A 284 -9.07 3.81 7.82
CA THR A 284 -10.15 4.35 6.98
C THR A 284 -10.02 3.80 5.57
N SER A 285 -11.13 3.75 4.82
CA SER A 285 -11.15 3.18 3.47
C SER A 285 -10.23 3.87 2.44
N ASP A 286 -9.63 5.03 2.75
CA ASP A 286 -8.70 5.75 1.86
C ASP A 286 -7.26 5.88 2.40
N ASP A 287 -7.00 5.63 3.70
CA ASP A 287 -5.73 5.99 4.34
C ASP A 287 -4.64 4.91 4.31
N GLY A 288 -4.94 3.72 3.79
CA GLY A 288 -4.04 2.57 3.77
C GLY A 288 -3.06 2.55 2.58
N GLN A 289 -3.31 3.34 1.54
CA GLN A 289 -2.45 3.36 0.35
C GLN A 289 -1.25 4.28 0.56
N ARG A 290 -0.05 3.77 0.22
CA ARG A 290 1.16 4.59 0.18
C ARG A 290 0.93 5.73 -0.82
N PRO A 291 1.19 7.01 -0.44
CA PRO A 291 1.03 8.11 -1.37
C PRO A 291 1.93 7.90 -2.59
N GLN A 292 1.41 8.25 -3.76
CA GLN A 292 2.17 8.19 -5.01
C GLN A 292 2.97 9.48 -5.20
N PRO A 293 4.19 9.39 -5.76
CA PRO A 293 4.94 10.57 -6.16
C PRO A 293 4.12 11.44 -7.14
N PRO A 294 4.24 12.78 -7.06
CA PRO A 294 3.52 13.65 -7.97
C PRO A 294 4.04 13.45 -9.40
N ALA A 295 3.12 13.38 -10.36
CA ALA A 295 3.47 13.35 -11.79
C ALA A 295 3.84 14.76 -12.26
N ILE A 296 5.11 15.13 -12.09
CA ILE A 296 5.62 16.43 -12.55
C ILE A 296 5.93 16.32 -14.05
N PRO A 297 5.27 17.12 -14.93
CA PRO A 297 5.59 17.11 -16.34
C PRO A 297 6.99 17.70 -16.55
N VAL A 298 7.83 16.98 -17.30
CA VAL A 298 9.22 17.33 -17.52
C VAL A 298 9.56 17.32 -19.01
N ALA A 299 10.58 18.09 -19.40
CA ALA A 299 11.10 18.17 -20.75
C ALA A 299 12.60 17.87 -20.81
N TYR A 300 13.02 17.33 -21.95
CA TYR A 300 14.42 17.37 -22.36
C TYR A 300 14.77 18.82 -22.72
N ALA A 301 15.56 19.44 -21.87
CA ALA A 301 15.94 20.84 -22.03
C ALA A 301 17.37 21.08 -21.54
N VAL A 302 17.91 22.24 -21.92
CA VAL A 302 19.23 22.67 -21.47
C VAL A 302 19.09 23.95 -20.68
N VAL A 303 19.34 23.87 -19.38
CA VAL A 303 19.24 25.00 -18.44
C VAL A 303 20.62 25.48 -18.03
N GLU A 304 20.66 26.66 -17.41
CA GLU A 304 21.89 27.17 -16.81
C GLU A 304 22.36 26.24 -15.68
N ALA A 305 23.68 26.07 -15.57
CA ALA A 305 24.34 25.47 -14.42
C ALA A 305 25.27 26.51 -13.78
N ASP A 306 26.17 26.05 -12.91
CA ASP A 306 27.11 26.93 -12.22
C ASP A 306 28.14 27.49 -13.23
N PRO A 307 28.17 28.82 -13.48
CA PRO A 307 29.03 29.40 -14.50
C PRO A 307 30.51 29.31 -14.13
N HIS A 308 31.34 28.74 -15.00
CA HIS A 308 32.77 28.62 -14.75
C HIS A 308 33.59 28.60 -16.05
N ASP A 309 34.85 29.01 -15.95
CA ASP A 309 35.81 28.91 -17.03
C ASP A 309 36.46 27.53 -17.03
N ALA A 310 36.74 27.00 -18.23
CA ALA A 310 37.26 25.65 -18.36
C ALA A 310 38.78 25.64 -18.20
N ARG A 311 39.31 24.60 -17.54
CA ARG A 311 40.76 24.38 -17.48
C ARG A 311 41.22 23.51 -18.64
N LEU A 312 42.33 23.90 -19.26
CA LEU A 312 42.91 23.13 -20.36
C LEU A 312 43.42 21.77 -19.84
N HIS A 313 42.98 20.67 -20.44
CA HIS A 313 43.53 19.35 -20.13
C HIS A 313 44.91 19.19 -20.79
N GLU A 314 45.95 19.02 -19.98
CA GLU A 314 47.31 18.88 -20.48
C GLU A 314 47.44 17.59 -21.27
N ARG A 315 47.85 17.71 -22.55
CA ARG A 315 47.95 16.57 -23.48
C ARG A 315 46.63 15.78 -23.63
N GLY A 316 45.49 16.39 -23.30
CA GLY A 316 44.17 15.78 -23.35
C GLY A 316 43.81 14.93 -22.13
N ASP A 317 44.64 14.91 -21.08
CA ASP A 317 44.37 14.17 -19.84
C ASP A 317 43.44 14.98 -18.90
N PRO A 318 42.19 14.53 -18.67
CA PRO A 318 41.24 15.24 -17.81
C PRO A 318 41.68 15.35 -16.34
N GLU A 319 42.59 14.49 -15.88
CA GLU A 319 43.11 14.52 -14.51
C GLU A 319 44.25 15.56 -14.36
N GLN A 320 44.83 16.02 -15.47
CA GLN A 320 45.91 17.02 -15.48
C GLN A 320 45.39 18.36 -15.98
N LEU A 321 44.97 19.20 -15.03
CA LEU A 321 44.40 20.51 -15.32
C LEU A 321 45.49 21.59 -15.41
N GLY A 322 45.59 22.23 -16.57
CA GLY A 322 46.43 23.38 -16.82
C GLY A 322 45.72 24.71 -16.54
N ASN A 323 46.12 25.75 -17.28
CA ASN A 323 45.59 27.10 -17.12
C ASN A 323 44.09 27.18 -17.40
N GLU A 324 43.40 28.02 -16.64
CA GLU A 324 42.01 28.40 -16.86
C GLU A 324 41.89 29.23 -18.15
N VAL A 325 40.87 28.92 -18.94
CA VAL A 325 40.60 29.54 -20.23
C VAL A 325 39.26 30.27 -20.13
N PRO A 326 39.27 31.62 -20.20
CA PRO A 326 38.05 32.39 -20.13
C PRO A 326 37.04 31.98 -21.19
N ARG A 327 35.77 31.85 -20.80
CA ARG A 327 34.68 31.67 -21.77
C ARG A 327 34.63 32.86 -22.71
N ARG A 328 34.74 32.61 -24.01
CA ARG A 328 34.83 33.67 -25.03
C ARG A 328 34.47 33.19 -26.43
N TRP A 329 34.26 34.14 -27.32
CA TRP A 329 34.10 33.92 -28.74
C TRP A 329 35.41 33.47 -29.40
N LEU A 330 35.31 32.90 -30.60
CA LEU A 330 36.47 32.47 -31.37
C LEU A 330 37.42 33.65 -31.61
N SER A 331 38.70 33.44 -31.36
CA SER A 331 39.74 34.47 -31.58
C SER A 331 39.77 35.00 -33.02
N ALA A 332 39.52 34.13 -34.01
CA ALA A 332 39.40 34.51 -35.42
C ALA A 332 38.27 35.51 -35.71
N PHE A 333 37.31 35.63 -34.81
CA PHE A 333 36.15 36.52 -34.91
C PHE A 333 36.12 37.59 -33.81
N GLY A 334 37.28 37.92 -33.24
CA GLY A 334 37.44 39.03 -32.30
C GLY A 334 37.60 38.63 -30.82
N GLY A 335 37.36 37.36 -30.46
CA GLY A 335 37.74 36.84 -29.14
C GLY A 335 37.00 37.46 -27.93
N HIS A 336 35.81 38.04 -28.14
CA HIS A 336 35.02 38.68 -27.09
C HIS A 336 34.74 37.73 -25.92
N THR A 337 35.05 38.14 -24.70
CA THR A 337 34.80 37.35 -23.49
C THR A 337 33.34 37.40 -23.07
N VAL A 338 32.84 36.31 -22.49
CA VAL A 338 31.55 36.29 -21.81
C VAL A 338 31.66 37.19 -20.58
N PRO A 339 30.76 38.18 -20.40
CA PRO A 339 30.80 39.03 -19.21
C PRO A 339 30.62 38.22 -17.92
N PRO A 340 31.12 38.72 -16.77
CA PRO A 340 30.75 38.15 -15.49
C PRO A 340 29.22 38.23 -15.28
N ASP A 341 28.67 37.31 -14.50
CA ASP A 341 27.26 37.28 -14.04
C ASP A 341 26.17 37.03 -15.11
N VAL A 342 26.53 36.64 -16.35
CA VAL A 342 25.55 36.39 -17.43
C VAL A 342 25.19 34.91 -17.65
N GLY A 343 25.49 34.05 -16.67
CA GLY A 343 25.25 32.60 -16.74
C GLY A 343 26.29 31.87 -17.59
N SER A 344 25.86 30.85 -18.32
CA SER A 344 26.69 29.97 -19.15
C SER A 344 27.43 30.68 -20.27
N GLY A 345 26.90 31.79 -20.79
CA GLY A 345 27.41 32.41 -22.00
C GLY A 345 26.73 31.95 -23.29
N ARG A 346 25.80 30.98 -23.23
CA ARG A 346 25.12 30.44 -24.43
C ARG A 346 24.31 31.50 -25.17
N ARG A 347 23.71 32.46 -24.45
CA ARG A 347 23.00 33.60 -25.06
C ARG A 347 23.95 34.51 -25.84
N GLN A 348 25.13 34.79 -25.28
CA GLN A 348 26.17 35.59 -25.92
C GLN A 348 26.71 34.87 -27.13
N LEU A 349 26.99 33.57 -27.01
CA LEU A 349 27.39 32.71 -28.11
C LEU A 349 26.37 32.73 -29.26
N ALA A 350 25.09 32.54 -28.95
CA ALA A 350 24.02 32.59 -29.94
C ALA A 350 23.96 33.96 -30.63
N HIS A 351 24.06 35.05 -29.86
CA HIS A 351 24.10 36.41 -30.41
C HIS A 351 25.31 36.63 -31.33
N TRP A 352 26.52 36.25 -30.92
CA TRP A 352 27.72 36.39 -31.74
C TRP A 352 27.62 35.60 -33.05
N VAL A 353 27.06 34.39 -33.00
CA VAL A 353 26.81 33.59 -34.19
C VAL A 353 25.82 34.29 -35.11
N THR A 354 24.64 34.68 -34.62
CA THR A 354 23.56 35.22 -35.47
C THR A 354 23.85 36.63 -35.97
N SER A 355 24.63 37.44 -35.24
CA SER A 355 25.04 38.77 -35.67
C SER A 355 26.21 38.77 -36.66
N HIS A 356 26.92 37.64 -36.82
CA HIS A 356 28.08 37.59 -37.71
C HIS A 356 27.62 37.53 -39.19
N PRO A 357 28.20 38.34 -40.11
CA PRO A 357 27.85 38.31 -41.53
C PRO A 357 27.93 36.95 -42.25
N LEU A 358 28.69 35.99 -41.71
CA LEU A 358 28.82 34.66 -42.28
C LEU A 358 27.60 33.78 -42.01
N PHE A 359 26.85 34.05 -40.93
CA PHE A 359 25.65 33.28 -40.58
C PHE A 359 24.62 33.30 -41.70
N ALA A 360 24.24 34.48 -42.17
CA ALA A 360 23.30 34.64 -43.29
C ALA A 360 23.80 33.96 -44.58
N ARG A 361 25.11 34.04 -44.86
CA ARG A 361 25.70 33.41 -46.05
C ARG A 361 25.67 31.89 -45.98
N VAL A 362 25.87 31.30 -44.81
CA VAL A 362 25.80 29.83 -44.65
C VAL A 362 24.35 29.36 -44.76
N THR A 363 23.39 30.07 -44.18
CA THR A 363 21.97 29.69 -44.22
C THR A 363 21.37 29.75 -45.63
N VAL A 364 21.78 30.72 -46.47
CA VAL A 364 21.30 30.83 -47.87
C VAL A 364 21.91 29.76 -48.80
N ASN A 365 23.03 29.16 -48.40
CA ASN A 365 23.74 28.14 -49.19
C ASN A 365 23.52 26.69 -48.71
N ARG A 366 22.54 26.48 -47.82
CA ARG A 366 22.00 25.17 -47.45
C ARG A 366 20.65 25.00 -48.12
#